data_AF-A0A7U9SJV2-F1
#
_entry.id   AF-A0A7U9SJV2-F1
#
_cell.length_a   1.000
_cell.length_b   1.000
_cell.length_c   1.000
_cell.angle_alpha   90.00
_cell.angle_beta   90.00
_cell.angle_gamma   90.00
#
_symmetry.space_group_name_H-M   'P 1'
#
loop_
_entity.id
_entity.type
_entity.pdbx_description
1 polymer ?
#
loop_
_entity_poly.entity_id
_entity_poly.type
_entity_poly.pdbx_seq_one_letter_code
_entity_poly.pdbx_strand_id
1 'polypeptide(L)' 'MDKRKAALLSNVTVDMIGQKLRNEFQIYIPEGFDTWIQEIVNPDSGLFLFQPETVFVLLDF' A
#
# COMPACT_ATOMS: atom_id res chain seq x y z
N MET A 1 -6.24 5.28 20.58
CA MET A 1 -5.29 5.86 19.63
C MET A 1 -5.69 5.39 18.25
N ASP A 2 -5.86 6.31 17.31
CA ASP A 2 -6.13 5.93 15.92
C ASP A 2 -4.91 5.20 15.34
N LYS A 3 -5.15 4.19 14.50
CA LYS A 3 -4.06 3.48 13.83
C LYS A 3 -3.42 4.41 12.79
N ARG A 4 -2.09 4.43 12.76
CA ARG A 4 -1.32 5.15 11.73
C ARG A 4 -1.65 4.62 10.34
N LYS A 5 -1.70 5.50 9.35
CA LYS A 5 -1.94 5.14 7.94
C LYS A 5 -0.66 4.78 7.23
N ALA A 6 -0.60 3.61 6.60
CA ALA A 6 0.53 3.19 5.77
C ALA A 6 0.05 2.59 4.44
N ALA A 7 0.88 2.69 3.41
CA ALA A 7 0.64 2.01 2.13
C ALA A 7 1.70 0.94 1.88
N LEU A 8 1.32 -0.18 1.27
CA LEU A 8 2.23 -1.23 0.81
C LEU A 8 2.04 -1.43 -0.69
N LEU A 9 3.06 -1.04 -1.45
CA LEU A 9 3.15 -1.12 -2.89
C LEU A 9 4.08 -2.27 -3.26
N SER A 10 3.71 -3.08 -4.26
CA SER A 10 4.45 -4.30 -4.58
C SER A 10 4.25 -4.78 -6.02
N ASN A 11 5.26 -5.45 -6.56
CA ASN A 11 5.18 -6.25 -7.79
C ASN A 11 5.06 -7.77 -7.50
N VAL A 12 4.98 -8.16 -6.22
CA VAL A 12 4.74 -9.53 -5.76
C VAL A 12 3.50 -9.61 -4.87
N THR A 13 2.97 -10.82 -4.68
CA THR A 13 1.83 -11.08 -3.80
C THR A 13 2.15 -10.70 -2.34
N VAL A 14 1.33 -9.83 -1.75
CA VAL A 14 1.56 -9.29 -0.39
C VAL A 14 0.39 -9.49 0.57
N ASP A 15 -0.63 -10.27 0.20
CA ASP A 15 -1.84 -10.47 1.00
C ASP A 15 -1.56 -10.90 2.44
N MET A 16 -0.66 -11.86 2.63
CA MET A 16 -0.31 -12.36 3.97
C MET A 16 0.36 -11.27 4.83
N ILE A 17 1.25 -10.48 4.23
CA ILE A 17 1.91 -9.36 4.92
C ILE A 17 0.88 -8.27 5.25
N GLY A 18 0.02 -7.95 4.30
CA GLY A 18 -1.08 -7.01 4.47
C GLY A 18 -2.01 -7.39 5.60
N GLN A 19 -2.44 -8.65 5.68
CA GLN A 19 -3.29 -9.15 6.77
C GLN A 19 -2.64 -8.97 8.14
N LYS A 20 -1.33 -9.24 8.26
CA LYS A 20 -0.60 -9.01 9.52
C LYS A 20 -0.53 -7.53 9.88
N LEU A 21 -0.19 -6.67 8.92
CA LEU A 21 -0.06 -5.22 9.14
C LEU A 21 -1.39 -4.54 9.51
N ARG A 22 -2.53 -5.07 9.04
CA ARG A 22 -3.87 -4.56 9.42
C ARG A 22 -4.13 -4.58 10.93
N ASN A 23 -3.40 -5.40 11.70
CA ASN A 23 -3.50 -5.41 13.15
C ASN A 23 -2.92 -4.14 13.80
N GLU A 24 -1.94 -3.50 13.16
CA GLU A 24 -1.18 -2.37 13.71
C GLU A 24 -1.46 -1.04 12.98
N PHE A 25 -1.70 -1.11 11.67
CA PHE A 25 -1.87 0.04 10.79
C PHE A 25 -3.22 0.01 10.08
N GLN A 26 -3.69 1.18 9.66
CA GLN A 26 -4.63 1.26 8.55
C GLN A 26 -3.79 1.11 7.27
N ILE A 27 -3.79 -0.07 6.66
CA ILE A 27 -2.96 -0.37 5.48
C ILE A 27 -3.76 -0.20 4.18
N TYR A 28 -3.22 0.58 3.25
CA TYR A 28 -3.63 0.61 1.85
C TYR A 28 -2.75 -0.34 1.04
N ILE A 29 -3.39 -1.22 0.27
CA ILE A 29 -2.74 -2.10 -0.70
C ILE A 29 -3.53 -1.91 -2.00
N PRO A 30 -2.89 -1.51 -3.09
CA PRO A 30 -3.55 -1.37 -4.38
C PRO A 30 -4.16 -2.70 -4.81
N GLU A 31 -5.34 -2.65 -5.43
CA GLU A 31 -5.91 -3.83 -6.07
C GLU A 31 -5.18 -4.12 -7.38
N GLY A 32 -5.00 -5.41 -7.70
CA GLY A 32 -4.33 -5.86 -8.92
C GLY A 32 -2.83 -6.09 -8.77
N PHE A 33 -2.27 -6.87 -9.70
CA PHE A 33 -0.85 -7.17 -9.77
C PHE A 33 -0.09 -6.03 -10.47
N ASP A 34 1.06 -5.65 -9.92
CA ASP A 34 1.98 -4.65 -10.50
C ASP A 34 1.36 -3.25 -10.72
N THR A 35 0.29 -2.93 -9.98
CA THR A 35 -0.40 -1.63 -10.08
C THR A 35 0.30 -0.51 -9.33
N TRP A 36 1.39 -0.81 -8.61
CA TRP A 36 2.13 0.18 -7.82
C TRP A 36 2.66 1.36 -8.63
N ILE A 37 3.04 1.14 -9.90
CA ILE A 37 3.51 2.22 -10.77
C ILE A 37 2.37 3.20 -11.03
N GLN A 38 1.18 2.70 -11.37
CA GLN A 38 0.00 3.55 -11.63
C GLN A 38 -0.37 4.37 -10.40
N GLU A 39 -0.26 3.78 -9.21
CA GLU A 39 -0.54 4.43 -7.94
C GLU A 39 0.38 5.62 -7.64
N ILE A 40 1.67 5.55 -8.01
CA ILE A 40 2.62 6.64 -7.75
C ILE A 40 2.61 7.75 -8.82
N VAL A 41 2.21 7.44 -10.07
CA VAL A 41 2.23 8.42 -11.17
C VAL A 41 0.92 9.18 -11.33
N ASN A 42 -0.20 8.62 -10.87
CA ASN A 42 -1.51 9.24 -10.97
C ASN A 42 -1.87 9.96 -9.66
N PRO A 43 -1.94 11.31 -9.62
CA PRO A 43 -2.34 12.07 -8.42
C PRO A 43 -3.76 11.77 -7.92
N ASP A 44 -4.62 11.21 -8.77
CA ASP A 44 -5.99 10.81 -8.43
C ASP A 44 -6.08 9.33 -7.97
N SER A 45 -4.94 8.66 -7.74
CA SER A 45 -4.91 7.25 -7.34
C SER A 45 -5.36 7.01 -5.89
N GLY A 46 -5.60 5.74 -5.55
CA GLY A 46 -5.95 5.36 -4.20
C GLY A 46 -4.88 5.73 -3.18
N LEU A 47 -3.59 5.69 -3.55
CA LEU A 47 -2.45 6.09 -2.73
C LEU A 47 -2.55 7.56 -2.29
N PHE A 48 -2.78 8.48 -3.23
CA PHE A 48 -2.88 9.91 -2.93
C PHE A 48 -4.15 10.24 -2.16
N LEU A 49 -5.29 9.61 -2.50
CA LEU A 49 -6.54 9.77 -1.76
C LEU A 49 -6.46 9.20 -0.34
N PHE A 50 -5.72 8.12 -0.16
CA PHE A 50 -5.55 7.47 1.15
C PHE A 50 -4.70 8.30 2.11
N GLN A 51 -3.76 9.11 1.59
CA GLN A 51 -2.84 9.96 2.35
C GLN A 51 -2.09 9.19 3.45
N PRO A 52 -1.28 8.19 3.11
CA PRO A 52 -0.50 7.45 4.09
C PRO A 52 0.61 8.33 4.69
N GLU A 53 0.93 8.09 5.96
CA GLU A 53 2.09 8.70 6.64
C GLU A 53 3.41 8.07 6.15
N THR A 54 3.34 6.78 5.78
CA THR A 54 4.49 5.99 5.32
C THR A 54 4.09 5.12 4.13
N VAL A 55 4.96 5.06 3.12
CA VAL A 55 4.82 4.16 1.97
C VAL A 55 5.94 3.12 2.01
N PHE A 56 5.58 1.84 2.04
CA PHE A 56 6.48 0.71 1.87
C PHE A 56 6.42 0.26 0.41
N VAL A 57 7.59 0.05 -0.19
CA VAL A 57 7.73 -0.47 -1.55
C VAL A 57 8.51 -1.78 -1.48
N LEU A 58 7.86 -2.88 -1.84
CA LEU A 58 8.45 -4.23 -1.83
C LEU A 58 8.53 -4.74 -3.27
N LEU A 59 9.74 -4.88 -3.79
CA LEU A 59 9.98 -5.34 -5.15
C LEU A 59 10.85 -6.60 -5.14
N ASP A 60 10.52 -7.55 -6.02
CA ASP A 60 11.34 -8.72 -6.32
C ASP A 60 11.65 -8.82 -7.82
N PHE A 61 12.73 -9.51 -8.18
CA PHE A 61 13.30 -9.58 -9.54
C PHE A 61 12.81 -10.76 -10.39
#